data_AF-A0A8J3E8B0-F1
#
_entry.id   AF-A0A8J3E8B0-F1
#
_cell.length_a   1.000
_cell.length_b   1.000
_cell.length_c   1.000
_cell.angle_alpha   90.00
_cell.angle_beta   90.00
_cell.angle_gamma   90.00
#
_symmetry.space_group_name_H-M   'P 1'
#
loop_
_entity.id
_entity.type
_entity.pdbx_description
1 polymer ?
#
loop_
_entity_poly.entity_id
_entity_poly.type
_entity_poly.pdbx_seq_one_letter_code
_entity_poly.pdbx_strand_id
1 'polypeptide(L)'
;MWKKSIVTSLLMTSCLGAALADDVSLPSTNFNFDVKTVSSDSTYKPMLGFVDQGKTYIKFPPTVTRNNIPLILVDQLGDGDAPIISWDQGYVVINQPSTHVKIYNPRTKKLIYDLTFPDQFNYSKVAPSPRILPYEFAGFFMGATVGMSNIGGKGNSASGGLKLGYDWHFTKGFLAGFELGLNYDGKVSKDSVDYKSWDINAMLRAKYLLQSGFNVTGKAGVAYVKNSQSTPVGQPTNSIGNSIAPRIGAEVGYLFTNGIGLNLEYDHLFSNSKVLSVNTFQVGISYIF
;
A
#
# COMPACT_ATOMS: atom_id res chain seq x y z
N MET A 1 -23.96 -24.98 46.17
CA MET A 1 -22.67 -25.05 45.45
C MET A 1 -22.96 -25.12 43.96
N TRP A 2 -22.95 -23.99 43.27
CA TRP A 2 -23.16 -23.91 41.82
C TRP A 2 -21.88 -23.41 41.17
N LYS A 3 -21.34 -24.18 40.21
CA LYS A 3 -20.39 -23.69 39.22
C LYS A 3 -20.95 -24.02 37.84
N LYS A 4 -21.54 -23.01 37.22
CA LYS A 4 -21.74 -22.94 35.76
C LYS A 4 -20.46 -22.29 35.19
N SER A 5 -19.78 -22.96 34.27
CA SER A 5 -18.84 -22.30 33.36
C SER A 5 -19.55 -22.12 32.03
N ILE A 6 -19.81 -20.85 31.73
CA ILE A 6 -20.48 -20.37 30.53
C ILE A 6 -19.44 -20.23 29.42
N VAL A 7 -19.77 -20.81 28.27
CA VAL A 7 -19.22 -20.54 26.95
C VAL A 7 -19.24 -19.02 26.73
N THR A 8 -18.08 -18.40 26.49
CA THR A 8 -18.04 -17.00 26.04
C THR A 8 -17.44 -16.96 24.64
N SER A 9 -18.33 -16.70 23.71
CA SER A 9 -18.16 -16.49 22.28
C SER A 9 -17.24 -15.31 21.99
N LEU A 10 -16.34 -15.51 21.02
CA LEU A 10 -15.58 -14.45 20.35
C LEU A 10 -16.56 -13.66 19.46
N LEU A 11 -16.95 -12.47 19.90
CA LEU A 11 -17.60 -11.44 19.08
C LEU A 11 -16.81 -10.15 19.32
N MET A 12 -15.82 -9.88 18.46
CA MET A 12 -15.33 -8.52 18.28
C MET A 12 -16.09 -7.90 17.12
N THR A 13 -17.12 -7.16 17.48
CA THR A 13 -17.72 -6.11 16.66
C THR A 13 -16.76 -4.93 16.60
N SER A 14 -16.01 -4.79 15.50
CA SER A 14 -15.40 -3.51 15.14
C SER A 14 -16.26 -2.82 14.09
N CYS A 15 -17.12 -1.92 14.55
CA CYS A 15 -17.72 -0.90 13.71
C CYS A 15 -16.59 0.03 13.24
N LEU A 16 -16.23 -0.06 11.96
CA LEU A 16 -15.54 1.00 11.25
C LEU A 16 -16.48 1.42 10.13
N GLY A 17 -17.15 2.54 10.34
CA GLY A 17 -17.89 3.22 9.27
C GLY A 17 -16.89 3.57 8.18
N ALA A 18 -17.03 2.92 7.03
CA ALA A 18 -16.42 3.36 5.80
C ALA A 18 -17.09 4.69 5.43
N ALA A 19 -16.47 5.79 5.83
CA ALA A 19 -16.73 7.08 5.20
C ALA A 19 -16.24 6.96 3.76
N LEU A 20 -17.17 7.18 2.85
CA LEU A 20 -17.02 7.17 1.40
C LEU A 20 -15.84 8.05 0.97
N ALA A 21 -14.86 7.43 0.34
CA ALA A 21 -14.05 8.08 -0.68
C ALA A 21 -14.32 7.27 -1.96
N ASP A 22 -15.23 7.77 -2.80
CA ASP A 22 -15.28 7.37 -4.21
C ASP A 22 -14.00 7.90 -4.87
N ASP A 23 -12.88 7.23 -4.62
CA ASP A 23 -11.70 7.38 -5.45
C ASP A 23 -11.96 6.58 -6.72
N VAL A 24 -12.31 7.29 -7.79
CA VAL A 24 -12.27 6.77 -9.14
C VAL A 24 -10.82 6.45 -9.45
N SER A 25 -10.39 5.24 -9.10
CA SER A 25 -9.08 4.71 -9.46
C SER A 25 -9.10 4.42 -10.96
N LEU A 26 -8.55 5.33 -11.75
CA LEU A 26 -8.26 5.04 -13.16
C LEU A 26 -7.10 4.02 -13.18
N PRO A 27 -7.31 2.79 -13.69
CA PRO A 27 -6.25 1.79 -13.78
C PRO A 27 -5.09 2.31 -14.63
N SER A 28 -3.87 1.92 -14.25
CA SER A 28 -2.61 2.23 -14.92
C SER A 28 -2.73 2.19 -16.45
N THR A 29 -2.40 3.32 -17.06
CA THR A 29 -2.82 3.72 -18.40
C THR A 29 -1.84 3.28 -19.48
N ASN A 30 -1.89 2.01 -19.87
CA ASN A 30 -1.55 1.63 -21.24
C ASN A 30 -2.81 1.78 -22.09
N PHE A 31 -3.20 3.02 -22.38
CA PHE A 31 -4.25 3.29 -23.35
C PHE A 31 -3.71 3.00 -24.73
N ASN A 32 -4.04 1.82 -25.26
CA ASN A 32 -3.77 1.46 -26.65
C ASN A 32 -4.79 2.17 -27.54
N PHE A 33 -4.63 3.47 -27.82
CA PHE A 33 -5.24 4.07 -29.00
C PHE A 33 -4.18 4.14 -30.09
N ASP A 34 -4.49 3.60 -31.27
CA ASP A 34 -3.61 3.74 -32.42
C ASP A 34 -3.95 5.06 -33.12
N VAL A 35 -2.98 5.99 -33.11
CA VAL A 35 -3.10 7.25 -33.85
C VAL A 35 -2.54 7.03 -35.23
N LYS A 36 -3.39 6.69 -36.18
CA LYS A 36 -2.98 6.72 -37.59
C LYS A 36 -2.92 8.18 -38.03
N THR A 37 -1.69 8.70 -38.11
CA THR A 37 -1.44 10.04 -38.64
C THR A 37 -1.60 10.01 -40.15
N VAL A 38 -2.65 10.69 -40.66
CA VAL A 38 -2.93 10.78 -42.09
C VAL A 38 -2.32 12.06 -42.69
N SER A 39 -2.02 13.06 -41.85
CA SER A 39 -1.44 14.36 -42.22
C SER A 39 -0.45 14.87 -41.16
N SER A 40 0.56 15.65 -41.56
CA SER A 40 1.61 16.22 -40.69
C SER A 40 1.20 17.44 -39.86
N ASP A 41 -0.10 17.77 -39.78
CA ASP A 41 -0.61 18.95 -39.05
C ASP A 41 -0.59 18.74 -37.52
N SER A 42 0.55 19.05 -36.92
CA SER A 42 0.78 18.92 -35.47
C SER A 42 -0.16 19.75 -34.58
N THR A 43 -0.86 20.75 -35.14
CA THR A 43 -1.74 21.67 -34.40
C THR A 43 -2.87 20.94 -33.67
N TYR A 44 -3.38 19.87 -34.29
CA TYR A 44 -4.54 19.11 -33.82
C TYR A 44 -4.18 17.71 -33.34
N LYS A 45 -2.89 17.42 -33.10
CA LYS A 45 -2.43 16.10 -32.69
C LYS A 45 -3.00 15.75 -31.32
N PRO A 46 -3.89 14.74 -31.19
CA PRO A 46 -4.41 14.35 -29.89
C PRO A 46 -3.28 13.90 -28.97
N MET A 47 -3.30 14.37 -27.73
CA MET A 47 -2.31 14.00 -26.71
C MET A 47 -2.71 12.72 -25.98
N LEU A 48 -4.02 12.53 -25.79
CA LEU A 48 -4.61 11.41 -25.07
C LEU A 48 -6.03 11.18 -25.60
N GLY A 49 -6.45 9.92 -25.70
CA GLY A 49 -7.84 9.56 -25.91
C GLY A 49 -8.20 8.32 -25.10
N PHE A 50 -9.40 8.28 -24.53
CA PHE A 50 -9.90 7.10 -23.82
C PHE A 50 -11.43 7.08 -23.79
N VAL A 51 -12.00 5.92 -23.48
CA VAL A 51 -13.44 5.74 -23.23
C VAL A 51 -13.62 5.44 -21.75
N ASP A 52 -14.51 6.15 -21.08
CA ASP A 52 -14.84 5.93 -19.68
C ASP A 52 -16.31 6.26 -19.40
N GLN A 53 -16.95 5.51 -18.51
CA GLN A 53 -18.35 5.68 -18.10
C GLN A 53 -19.34 5.88 -19.27
N GLY A 54 -19.12 5.17 -20.39
CA GLY A 54 -19.98 5.28 -21.57
C GLY A 54 -19.79 6.56 -22.39
N LYS A 55 -18.67 7.28 -22.22
CA LYS A 55 -18.30 8.49 -22.97
C LYS A 55 -16.89 8.36 -23.53
N THR A 56 -16.59 9.08 -24.61
CA THR A 56 -15.24 9.15 -25.18
C THR A 56 -14.62 10.51 -24.89
N TYR A 57 -13.39 10.50 -24.40
CA TYR A 57 -12.63 11.69 -24.01
C TYR A 57 -11.40 11.82 -24.90
N ILE A 58 -11.17 13.02 -25.43
CA ILE A 58 -10.00 13.32 -26.27
C ILE A 58 -9.35 14.61 -25.76
N LYS A 59 -8.09 14.51 -25.37
CA LYS A 59 -7.27 15.66 -24.98
C LYS A 59 -6.50 16.18 -26.18
N PHE A 60 -6.70 17.45 -26.49
CA PHE A 60 -5.92 18.15 -27.49
C PHE A 60 -4.80 18.99 -26.84
N PRO A 61 -3.79 19.40 -27.63
CA PRO A 61 -2.78 20.36 -27.16
C PRO A 61 -3.44 21.69 -26.79
N PRO A 62 -2.80 22.51 -25.92
CA PRO A 62 -3.34 23.81 -25.50
C PRO A 62 -3.63 24.80 -26.64
N THR A 63 -3.07 24.56 -27.83
CA THR A 63 -3.35 25.30 -29.06
C THR A 63 -4.75 25.08 -29.62
N VAL A 64 -5.44 24.01 -29.20
CA VAL A 64 -6.85 23.75 -29.52
C VAL A 64 -7.72 24.29 -28.39
N THR A 65 -8.54 25.26 -28.74
CA THR A 65 -9.47 25.99 -27.87
C THR A 65 -10.88 25.84 -28.42
N ARG A 66 -11.90 26.25 -27.66
CA ARG A 66 -13.30 26.26 -28.09
C ARG A 66 -13.53 26.98 -29.44
N ASN A 67 -12.68 27.94 -29.80
CA ASN A 67 -12.81 28.76 -31.01
C ASN A 67 -12.17 28.13 -32.26
N ASN A 68 -11.38 27.06 -32.09
CA ASN A 68 -10.69 26.38 -33.18
C ASN A 68 -10.71 24.85 -32.99
N ILE A 69 -11.79 24.30 -32.43
CA ILE A 69 -11.99 22.85 -32.34
C ILE A 69 -11.97 22.25 -33.77
N PRO A 70 -11.22 21.15 -34.00
CA PRO A 70 -11.25 20.47 -35.27
C PRO A 70 -12.62 19.81 -35.52
N LEU A 71 -12.94 19.51 -36.78
CA LEU A 71 -14.16 18.75 -37.06
C LEU A 71 -13.95 17.30 -36.63
N ILE A 72 -14.77 16.82 -35.71
CA ILE A 72 -14.68 15.47 -35.14
C ILE A 72 -15.87 14.66 -35.63
N LEU A 73 -15.58 13.54 -36.30
CA LEU A 73 -16.57 12.54 -36.69
C LEU A 73 -16.35 11.28 -35.87
N VAL A 74 -17.43 10.73 -35.36
CA VAL A 74 -17.42 9.53 -34.54
C VAL A 74 -18.36 8.50 -35.15
N ASP A 75 -18.11 7.23 -34.88
CA ASP A 75 -19.06 6.16 -35.17
C ASP A 75 -20.36 6.37 -34.41
N GLN A 76 -21.51 6.23 -35.08
CA GLN A 76 -22.82 6.20 -34.42
C GLN A 76 -23.11 4.75 -34.01
N LEU A 77 -23.32 4.53 -32.71
CA LEU A 77 -23.64 3.21 -32.18
C LEU A 77 -25.17 3.04 -32.13
N GLY A 78 -25.71 2.24 -33.06
CA GLY A 78 -27.14 1.88 -33.12
C GLY A 78 -28.05 3.01 -33.62
N ASP A 79 -29.36 2.88 -33.35
CA ASP A 79 -30.42 3.80 -33.80
C ASP A 79 -30.61 5.03 -32.86
N GLY A 80 -29.61 5.34 -32.04
CA GLY A 80 -29.68 6.44 -31.05
C GLY A 80 -29.53 7.84 -31.66
N ASP A 81 -29.80 8.87 -30.85
CA ASP A 81 -29.59 10.28 -31.21
C ASP A 81 -28.14 10.55 -31.63
N ALA A 82 -27.95 11.61 -32.43
CA ALA A 82 -26.62 12.03 -32.86
C ALA A 82 -25.73 12.34 -31.63
N PRO A 83 -24.48 11.87 -31.60
CA PRO A 83 -23.57 12.09 -30.49
C PRO A 83 -23.35 13.57 -30.23
N ILE A 84 -23.45 13.95 -28.95
CA ILE A 84 -23.18 15.29 -28.45
C ILE A 84 -21.69 15.39 -28.12
N ILE A 85 -21.03 16.35 -28.77
CA ILE A 85 -19.63 16.68 -28.54
C ILE A 85 -19.58 17.96 -27.69
N SER A 86 -18.94 17.88 -26.54
CA SER A 86 -18.83 18.97 -25.57
C SER A 86 -17.38 19.18 -25.14
N TRP A 87 -17.11 20.30 -24.47
CA TRP A 87 -15.79 20.58 -23.89
C TRP A 87 -15.90 20.57 -22.38
N ASP A 88 -15.12 19.73 -21.71
CA ASP A 88 -15.13 19.61 -20.26
C ASP A 88 -13.71 19.42 -19.73
N GLN A 89 -13.32 20.25 -18.76
CA GLN A 89 -12.02 20.18 -18.07
C GLN A 89 -10.78 19.97 -18.97
N GLY A 90 -10.76 20.56 -20.17
CA GLY A 90 -9.64 20.44 -21.12
C GLY A 90 -9.69 19.21 -22.03
N TYR A 91 -10.82 18.51 -22.04
CA TYR A 91 -11.13 17.40 -22.93
C TYR A 91 -12.27 17.77 -23.87
N VAL A 92 -12.22 17.23 -25.09
CA VAL A 92 -13.42 17.03 -25.88
C VAL A 92 -14.10 15.75 -25.39
N VAL A 93 -15.37 15.86 -25.01
CA VAL A 93 -16.17 14.76 -24.49
C VAL A 93 -17.29 14.45 -25.47
N ILE A 94 -17.30 13.23 -25.97
CA ILE A 94 -18.36 12.64 -26.78
C ILE A 94 -19.24 11.85 -25.81
N ASN A 95 -20.54 12.12 -25.79
CA ASN A 95 -21.49 11.53 -24.84
C ASN A 95 -21.83 10.03 -25.08
N GLN A 96 -20.99 9.33 -25.84
CA GLN A 96 -21.11 7.92 -26.14
C GLN A 96 -19.71 7.29 -26.29
N PRO A 97 -19.58 5.96 -26.17
CA PRO A 97 -18.34 5.28 -26.51
C PRO A 97 -18.12 5.30 -28.03
N SER A 98 -16.86 5.36 -28.47
CA SER A 98 -16.50 5.40 -29.89
C SER A 98 -15.32 4.50 -30.21
N THR A 99 -15.48 3.59 -31.16
CA THR A 99 -14.42 2.69 -31.63
C THR A 99 -13.47 3.40 -32.58
N HIS A 100 -14.01 4.37 -33.32
CA HIS A 100 -13.30 5.16 -34.31
C HIS A 100 -13.65 6.63 -34.19
N VAL A 101 -12.62 7.47 -34.10
CA VAL A 101 -12.79 8.92 -34.14
C VAL A 101 -11.90 9.52 -35.22
N LYS A 102 -12.53 10.17 -36.19
CA LYS A 102 -11.85 10.86 -37.29
C LYS A 102 -11.82 12.36 -37.05
N ILE A 103 -10.63 12.94 -37.17
CA ILE A 103 -10.38 14.36 -36.91
C ILE A 103 -9.99 15.03 -38.22
N TYR A 104 -10.75 16.06 -38.59
CA TYR A 104 -10.58 16.80 -39.82
C TYR A 104 -10.18 18.24 -39.55
N ASN A 105 -9.38 18.80 -40.44
CA ASN A 105 -9.04 20.21 -40.40
C ASN A 105 -10.33 21.04 -40.60
N PRO A 106 -10.64 21.99 -39.70
CA PRO A 106 -11.92 22.71 -39.75
C PRO A 106 -12.05 23.57 -41.01
N ARG A 107 -10.94 24.06 -41.57
CA ARG A 107 -10.90 24.90 -42.78
C ARG A 107 -10.81 24.09 -44.05
N THR A 108 -9.86 23.14 -44.13
CA THR A 108 -9.59 22.40 -45.38
C THR A 108 -10.42 21.13 -45.54
N LYS A 109 -11.13 20.70 -44.49
CA LYS A 109 -11.90 19.45 -44.45
C LYS A 109 -11.09 18.19 -44.77
N LYS A 110 -9.75 18.27 -44.72
CA LYS A 110 -8.87 17.11 -44.89
C LYS A 110 -8.82 16.30 -43.59
N LEU A 111 -8.85 14.98 -43.72
CA LEU A 111 -8.62 14.07 -42.59
C LEU A 111 -7.18 14.27 -42.09
N ILE A 112 -7.04 14.52 -40.79
CA ILE A 112 -5.75 14.72 -40.13
C ILE A 112 -5.36 13.46 -39.35
N TYR A 113 -6.29 12.97 -38.52
CA TYR A 113 -6.06 11.81 -37.66
C TYR A 113 -7.25 10.85 -37.72
N ASP A 114 -6.94 9.56 -37.71
CA ASP A 114 -7.90 8.48 -37.51
C ASP A 114 -7.50 7.75 -36.21
N LEU A 115 -8.30 7.94 -35.18
CA LEU A 115 -8.09 7.34 -33.87
C LEU A 115 -8.86 6.03 -33.84
N THR A 116 -8.14 4.94 -33.65
CA THR A 116 -8.76 3.64 -33.36
C THR A 116 -8.62 3.35 -31.88
N PHE A 117 -9.71 2.98 -31.25
CA PHE A 117 -9.75 2.49 -29.87
C PHE A 117 -9.95 0.95 -29.92
N PRO A 118 -8.90 0.17 -30.26
CA PRO A 118 -8.99 -1.28 -30.25
C PRO A 118 -9.32 -1.76 -28.82
N ASP A 119 -10.25 -2.72 -28.74
CA ASP A 119 -10.70 -3.39 -27.52
C ASP A 119 -11.60 -2.57 -26.57
N GLN A 120 -12.82 -2.27 -27.04
CA GLN A 120 -13.88 -1.67 -26.21
C GLN A 120 -14.56 -2.61 -25.20
N PHE A 121 -14.25 -3.91 -25.16
CA PHE A 121 -14.98 -4.87 -24.32
C PHE A 121 -14.10 -6.00 -23.76
N ASN A 122 -12.88 -5.67 -23.33
CA ASN A 122 -12.14 -6.60 -22.49
C ASN A 122 -11.70 -5.93 -21.19
N TYR A 123 -12.69 -5.55 -20.38
CA TYR A 123 -12.56 -5.65 -18.92
C TYR A 123 -12.46 -7.13 -18.51
N SER A 124 -11.70 -7.97 -19.23
CA SER A 124 -11.05 -9.07 -18.54
C SER A 124 -10.37 -8.38 -17.38
N LYS A 125 -10.82 -8.74 -16.18
CA LYS A 125 -10.25 -8.37 -14.91
C LYS A 125 -8.75 -8.46 -15.12
N VAL A 126 -8.11 -7.34 -15.46
CA VAL A 126 -6.68 -7.35 -15.79
C VAL A 126 -6.11 -7.79 -14.47
N ALA A 127 -5.56 -9.01 -14.45
CA ALA A 127 -4.98 -9.51 -13.23
C ALA A 127 -4.01 -8.40 -12.78
N PRO A 128 -4.19 -7.84 -11.57
CA PRO A 128 -3.35 -6.74 -11.12
C PRO A 128 -1.92 -7.12 -11.45
N SER A 129 -1.20 -6.20 -12.11
CA SER A 129 0.14 -6.46 -12.63
C SER A 129 0.87 -7.34 -11.62
N PRO A 130 1.40 -8.52 -12.01
CA PRO A 130 2.13 -9.37 -11.08
C PRO A 130 3.39 -8.65 -10.54
N ARG A 131 3.70 -7.47 -11.10
CA ARG A 131 4.74 -6.57 -10.67
C ARG A 131 4.14 -5.47 -9.82
N ILE A 132 4.58 -5.40 -8.58
CA ILE A 132 4.35 -4.27 -7.69
C ILE A 132 5.12 -3.07 -8.24
N LEU A 133 4.42 -1.96 -8.51
CA LEU A 133 5.08 -0.70 -8.82
C LEU A 133 5.47 -0.06 -7.49
N PRO A 134 6.77 0.15 -7.23
CA PRO A 134 7.23 0.43 -5.87
C PRO A 134 6.80 1.81 -5.31
N TYR A 135 6.16 2.67 -6.12
CA TYR A 135 5.54 3.92 -5.66
C TYR A 135 4.10 3.75 -5.16
N GLU A 136 3.42 2.65 -5.51
CA GLU A 136 2.04 2.35 -5.07
C GLU A 136 1.99 1.92 -3.59
N PHE A 137 3.15 1.70 -2.97
CA PHE A 137 3.26 1.18 -1.59
C PHE A 137 4.13 2.06 -0.70
N ALA A 138 4.30 3.33 -1.08
CA ALA A 138 4.69 4.37 -0.14
C ALA A 138 3.44 4.90 0.53
N GLY A 139 3.39 4.84 1.85
CA GLY A 139 2.17 5.11 2.57
C GLY A 139 2.22 4.66 4.01
N PHE A 140 1.07 4.81 4.66
CA PHE A 140 0.87 4.29 6.01
C PHE A 140 0.80 2.78 5.96
N PHE A 141 1.35 2.12 6.98
CA PHE A 141 1.15 0.70 7.17
C PHE A 141 0.77 0.39 8.60
N MET A 142 0.04 -0.71 8.79
CA MET A 142 -0.09 -1.36 10.08
C MET A 142 0.25 -2.84 9.97
N GLY A 143 0.61 -3.46 11.08
CA GLY A 143 0.80 -4.91 11.12
C GLY A 143 0.70 -5.48 12.52
N ALA A 144 0.54 -6.79 12.56
CA ALA A 144 0.56 -7.59 13.77
C ALA A 144 1.58 -8.72 13.61
N THR A 145 2.29 -9.04 14.67
CA THR A 145 3.31 -10.08 14.69
C THR A 145 3.07 -11.04 15.84
N VAL A 146 3.42 -12.31 15.64
CA VAL A 146 3.40 -13.37 16.66
C VAL A 146 4.63 -14.25 16.49
N GLY A 147 5.17 -14.75 17.59
CA GLY A 147 6.32 -15.63 17.52
C GLY A 147 6.90 -15.97 18.86
N MET A 148 8.23 -16.06 18.91
CA MET A 148 8.97 -16.42 20.10
C MET A 148 10.03 -15.38 20.44
N SER A 149 10.34 -15.28 21.72
CA SER A 149 11.35 -14.39 22.26
C SER A 149 12.27 -15.15 23.21
N ASN A 150 13.52 -14.72 23.31
CA ASN A 150 14.46 -15.18 24.31
C ASN A 150 14.90 -14.01 25.18
N ILE A 151 14.53 -14.04 26.46
CA ILE A 151 14.80 -12.95 27.42
C ILE A 151 16.07 -13.27 28.19
N GLY A 152 17.15 -12.52 27.92
CA GLY A 152 18.42 -12.56 28.65
C GLY A 152 19.08 -13.95 28.69
N GLY A 153 18.87 -14.79 27.67
CA GLY A 153 19.36 -16.17 27.66
C GLY A 153 18.64 -17.11 28.63
N LYS A 154 17.53 -16.70 29.23
CA LYS A 154 16.86 -17.44 30.32
C LYS A 154 15.87 -18.50 29.82
N GLY A 155 15.43 -18.40 28.56
CA GLY A 155 14.49 -19.33 27.96
C GLY A 155 13.66 -18.68 26.88
N ASN A 156 12.89 -19.49 26.17
CA ASN A 156 12.01 -19.02 25.10
C ASN A 156 10.59 -18.78 25.63
N SER A 157 9.93 -17.72 25.19
CA SER A 157 8.53 -17.41 25.50
C SER A 157 7.75 -17.00 24.26
N ALA A 158 6.43 -17.14 24.29
CA ALA A 158 5.57 -16.56 23.27
C ALA A 158 5.69 -15.03 23.29
N SER A 159 5.79 -14.43 22.09
CA SER A 159 5.86 -12.99 21.89
C SER A 159 4.86 -12.56 20.81
N GLY A 160 4.52 -11.29 20.81
CA GLY A 160 3.71 -10.69 19.76
C GLY A 160 3.72 -9.18 19.84
N GLY A 161 3.28 -8.54 18.77
CA GLY A 161 3.33 -7.08 18.68
C GLY A 161 2.34 -6.52 17.68
N LEU A 162 2.14 -5.21 17.81
CA LEU A 162 1.46 -4.38 16.82
C LEU A 162 2.45 -3.31 16.36
N LYS A 163 2.46 -3.05 15.05
CA LYS A 163 3.30 -2.04 14.44
C LYS A 163 2.48 -1.11 13.56
N LEU A 164 2.84 0.17 13.56
CA LEU A 164 2.29 1.19 12.68
C LEU A 164 3.41 2.07 12.17
N GLY A 165 3.31 2.59 10.97
CA GLY A 165 4.37 3.45 10.45
C GLY A 165 4.06 4.02 9.09
N TYR A 166 5.07 4.64 8.50
CA TYR A 166 5.00 5.26 7.19
C TYR A 166 6.30 5.03 6.43
N ASP A 167 6.20 4.63 5.16
CA ASP A 167 7.33 4.45 4.25
C ASP A 167 7.25 5.47 3.10
N TRP A 168 8.32 6.26 2.90
CA TRP A 168 8.50 7.13 1.74
C TRP A 168 9.26 6.41 0.63
N HIS A 169 8.82 6.61 -0.62
CA HIS A 169 9.55 6.16 -1.80
C HIS A 169 10.67 7.13 -2.18
N PHE A 170 11.88 6.64 -2.42
CA PHE A 170 13.01 7.47 -2.86
C PHE A 170 13.43 7.18 -4.30
N THR A 171 13.70 5.92 -4.60
CA THR A 171 14.15 5.46 -5.92
C THR A 171 13.67 4.03 -6.15
N LYS A 172 13.79 3.51 -7.38
CA LYS A 172 13.22 2.22 -7.80
C LYS A 172 13.47 1.10 -6.77
N GLY A 173 12.42 0.76 -6.02
CA GLY A 173 12.42 -0.31 -5.01
C GLY A 173 12.93 0.09 -3.62
N PHE A 174 13.58 1.25 -3.45
CA PHE A 174 14.03 1.72 -2.14
C PHE A 174 13.00 2.62 -1.47
N LEU A 175 12.63 2.22 -0.25
CA LEU A 175 11.78 2.98 0.65
C LEU A 175 12.54 3.22 1.96
N ALA A 176 12.31 4.36 2.58
CA ALA A 176 12.74 4.59 3.96
C ALA A 176 11.57 5.17 4.75
N GLY A 177 11.55 4.91 6.05
CA GLY A 177 10.36 5.15 6.85
C GLY A 177 10.63 5.11 8.33
N PHE A 178 9.55 5.16 9.09
CA PHE A 178 9.57 4.92 10.52
C PHE A 178 8.49 3.91 10.92
N GLU A 179 8.68 3.30 12.08
CA GLU A 179 7.75 2.36 12.70
C GLU A 179 7.66 2.66 14.20
N LEU A 180 6.45 2.64 14.70
CA LEU A 180 6.13 2.62 16.12
C LEU A 180 5.54 1.26 16.44
N GLY A 181 6.12 0.59 17.43
CA GLY A 181 5.74 -0.76 17.83
C GLY A 181 5.29 -0.84 19.29
N LEU A 182 4.28 -1.66 19.54
CA LEU A 182 3.89 -2.10 20.88
C LEU A 182 4.11 -3.61 20.95
N ASN A 183 5.09 -4.06 21.73
CA ASN A 183 5.47 -5.46 21.77
C ASN A 183 5.32 -6.05 23.17
N TYR A 184 4.86 -7.29 23.19
CA TYR A 184 4.94 -8.18 24.31
C TYR A 184 6.05 -9.19 24.05
N ASP A 185 7.15 -9.06 24.77
CA ASP A 185 8.32 -9.93 24.66
C ASP A 185 8.18 -11.22 25.46
N GLY A 186 7.04 -11.46 26.11
CA GLY A 186 6.77 -12.71 26.81
C GLY A 186 7.09 -12.71 28.30
N LYS A 187 6.89 -13.89 28.89
CA LYS A 187 7.16 -14.21 30.30
C LYS A 187 7.94 -15.52 30.37
N VAL A 188 9.09 -15.50 31.04
CA VAL A 188 9.92 -16.69 31.28
C VAL A 188 10.14 -16.86 32.78
N SER A 189 9.94 -18.08 33.27
CA SER A 189 10.25 -18.47 34.65
C SER A 189 11.55 -19.26 34.68
N LYS A 190 12.55 -18.80 35.43
CA LYS A 190 13.82 -19.49 35.62
C LYS A 190 14.26 -19.38 37.07
N ASP A 191 14.64 -20.50 37.67
CA ASP A 191 15.11 -20.58 39.06
C ASP A 191 14.12 -19.95 40.06
N SER A 192 12.82 -20.22 39.87
CA SER A 192 11.71 -19.65 40.66
C SER A 192 11.56 -18.12 40.57
N VAL A 193 12.21 -17.47 39.59
CA VAL A 193 12.06 -16.05 39.28
C VAL A 193 11.33 -15.87 37.97
N ASP A 194 10.26 -15.07 38.00
CA ASP A 194 9.51 -14.70 36.80
C ASP A 194 10.06 -13.42 36.19
N TYR A 195 10.38 -13.47 34.89
CA TYR A 195 10.78 -12.32 34.08
C TYR A 195 9.72 -12.04 33.04
N LYS A 196 9.22 -10.81 32.98
CA LYS A 196 8.26 -10.36 31.96
C LYS A 196 8.73 -9.06 31.33
N SER A 197 8.65 -8.99 30.00
CA SER A 197 9.05 -7.82 29.20
C SER A 197 7.96 -7.41 28.21
N TRP A 198 7.89 -6.11 27.98
CA TRP A 198 6.94 -5.39 27.15
C TRP A 198 7.59 -4.06 26.79
N ASP A 199 7.50 -3.66 25.54
CA ASP A 199 8.17 -2.46 25.05
C ASP A 199 7.31 -1.65 24.09
N ILE A 200 7.61 -0.35 24.08
CA ILE A 200 7.15 0.60 23.08
C ILE A 200 8.38 1.06 22.31
N ASN A 201 8.42 0.82 21.00
CA ASN A 201 9.57 1.14 20.18
C ASN A 201 9.28 2.24 19.16
N ALA A 202 10.34 2.93 18.77
CA ALA A 202 10.38 3.83 17.64
C ALA A 202 11.62 3.48 16.81
N MET A 203 11.39 3.08 15.57
CA MET A 203 12.40 2.50 14.69
C MET A 203 12.43 3.27 13.37
N LEU A 204 13.62 3.58 12.89
CA LEU A 204 13.83 3.94 11.49
C LEU A 204 13.90 2.67 10.64
N ARG A 205 13.37 2.74 9.43
CA ARG A 205 13.28 1.62 8.50
C ARG A 205 13.90 1.97 7.16
N ALA A 206 14.61 1.03 6.58
CA ALA A 206 15.05 1.07 5.18
C ALA A 206 14.63 -0.25 4.53
N LYS A 207 13.79 -0.16 3.50
CA LYS A 207 13.19 -1.31 2.80
C LYS A 207 13.62 -1.31 1.34
N TYR A 208 13.97 -2.49 0.84
CA TYR A 208 14.13 -2.77 -0.57
C TYR A 208 13.03 -3.73 -1.04
N LEU A 209 12.14 -3.24 -1.90
CA LEU A 209 10.99 -3.93 -2.47
C LEU A 209 11.28 -4.29 -3.93
N LEU A 210 11.38 -5.59 -4.20
CA LEU A 210 11.52 -6.13 -5.54
C LEU A 210 10.17 -6.06 -6.26
N GLN A 211 10.20 -5.95 -7.60
CA GLN A 211 8.99 -5.98 -8.42
C GLN A 211 8.16 -7.25 -8.19
N SER A 212 8.79 -8.35 -7.79
CA SER A 212 8.12 -9.61 -7.45
C SER A 212 7.36 -9.58 -6.11
N GLY A 213 7.36 -8.46 -5.38
CA GLY A 213 6.73 -8.33 -4.05
C GLY A 213 7.61 -8.76 -2.87
N PHE A 214 8.66 -9.55 -3.13
CA PHE A 214 9.68 -9.83 -2.13
C PHE A 214 10.30 -8.52 -1.62
N ASN A 215 10.49 -8.45 -0.31
CA ASN A 215 11.12 -7.30 0.32
C ASN A 215 12.05 -7.70 1.46
N VAL A 216 13.05 -6.86 1.66
CA VAL A 216 13.96 -6.92 2.79
C VAL A 216 13.97 -5.55 3.45
N THR A 217 13.80 -5.50 4.77
CA THR A 217 13.80 -4.27 5.55
C THR A 217 14.81 -4.37 6.68
N GLY A 218 15.71 -3.40 6.78
CA GLY A 218 16.52 -3.16 7.97
C GLY A 218 15.84 -2.14 8.88
N LYS A 219 15.93 -2.36 10.19
CA LYS A 219 15.35 -1.50 11.23
C LYS A 219 16.39 -1.14 12.29
N ALA A 220 16.40 0.09 12.75
CA ALA A 220 17.23 0.51 13.89
C ALA A 220 16.56 1.65 14.65
N GLY A 221 16.66 1.65 15.98
CA GLY A 221 16.05 2.68 16.80
C GLY A 221 16.17 2.40 18.29
N VAL A 222 15.16 2.82 19.04
CA VAL A 222 15.11 2.74 20.50
C VAL A 222 13.78 2.20 20.97
N ALA A 223 13.79 1.54 22.12
CA ALA A 223 12.60 1.04 22.78
C ALA A 223 12.58 1.49 24.24
N TYR A 224 11.43 1.97 24.71
CA TYR A 224 11.14 2.09 26.13
C TYR A 224 10.62 0.74 26.63
N VAL A 225 11.42 0.10 27.47
CA VAL A 225 11.18 -1.26 27.94
C VAL A 225 10.68 -1.20 29.37
N LYS A 226 9.56 -1.87 29.61
CA LYS A 226 9.03 -2.10 30.95
C LYS A 226 9.39 -3.52 31.32
N ASN A 227 10.22 -3.71 32.35
CA ASN A 227 10.52 -5.05 32.85
C ASN A 227 9.92 -5.24 34.23
N SER A 228 9.45 -6.45 34.49
CA SER A 228 9.08 -6.86 35.84
C SER A 228 9.76 -8.17 36.18
N GLN A 229 10.39 -8.19 37.35
CA GLN A 229 10.95 -9.38 37.96
C GLN A 229 10.15 -9.69 39.23
N SER A 230 9.67 -10.92 39.37
CA SER A 230 9.06 -11.40 40.61
C SER A 230 9.94 -12.50 41.20
N THR A 231 10.52 -12.25 42.38
CA THR A 231 11.34 -13.20 43.13
C THR A 231 10.55 -13.81 44.30
N PRO A 232 10.88 -15.03 44.75
CA PRO A 232 10.35 -15.58 45.98
C PRO A 232 10.69 -14.69 47.18
N VAL A 233 9.83 -14.74 48.21
CA VAL A 233 10.02 -13.98 49.45
C VAL A 233 11.38 -14.31 50.06
N GLY A 234 12.21 -13.29 50.34
CA GLY A 234 13.53 -13.42 50.97
C GLY A 234 14.73 -13.51 50.01
N GLN A 235 14.52 -13.50 48.70
CA GLN A 235 15.60 -13.44 47.69
C GLN A 235 15.90 -11.99 47.29
N PRO A 236 17.18 -11.62 47.05
CA PRO A 236 17.54 -10.30 46.57
C PRO A 236 16.91 -10.03 45.19
N THR A 237 16.27 -8.86 45.07
CA THR A 237 15.76 -8.36 43.78
C THR A 237 16.90 -7.70 43.03
N ASN A 238 17.13 -8.11 41.78
CA ASN A 238 18.10 -7.44 40.91
C ASN A 238 17.56 -6.06 40.48
N SER A 239 18.45 -5.19 39.99
CA SER A 239 18.17 -3.82 39.52
C SER A 239 17.34 -3.72 38.23
N ILE A 240 16.58 -4.76 37.89
CA ILE A 240 15.78 -4.80 36.67
C ILE A 240 14.56 -3.88 36.83
N GLY A 241 14.30 -3.04 35.83
CA GLY A 241 13.21 -2.09 35.85
C GLY A 241 12.96 -1.48 34.48
N ASN A 242 12.36 -0.28 34.48
CA ASN A 242 12.00 0.38 33.23
C ASN A 242 13.16 1.25 32.75
N SER A 243 13.49 1.17 31.46
CA SER A 243 14.51 2.01 30.85
C SER A 243 14.38 2.05 29.34
N ILE A 244 15.10 2.98 28.71
CA ILE A 244 15.28 3.03 27.27
C ILE A 244 16.47 2.15 26.88
N ALA A 245 16.32 1.35 25.84
CA ALA A 245 17.38 0.53 25.28
C ALA A 245 17.41 0.62 23.75
N PRO A 246 18.59 0.54 23.11
CA PRO A 246 18.68 0.42 21.66
C PRO A 246 18.02 -0.87 21.16
N ARG A 247 17.42 -0.81 19.98
CA ARG A 247 16.82 -1.96 19.29
C ARG A 247 17.24 -1.93 17.82
N ILE A 248 17.54 -3.11 17.28
CA ILE A 248 17.78 -3.31 15.85
C ILE A 248 16.94 -4.48 15.36
N GLY A 249 16.63 -4.49 14.07
CA GLY A 249 15.81 -5.52 13.48
C GLY A 249 16.07 -5.73 12.00
N ALA A 250 15.69 -6.90 11.52
CA ALA A 250 15.65 -7.24 10.12
C ALA A 250 14.34 -7.97 9.81
N GLU A 251 13.74 -7.63 8.68
CA GLU A 251 12.49 -8.21 8.22
C GLU A 251 12.67 -8.66 6.77
N VAL A 252 12.27 -9.89 6.48
CA VAL A 252 12.16 -10.40 5.11
C VAL A 252 10.72 -10.81 4.86
N GLY A 253 10.16 -10.46 3.71
CA GLY A 253 8.74 -10.65 3.50
C GLY A 253 8.32 -10.67 2.04
N TYR A 254 7.03 -10.85 1.86
CA TYR A 254 6.35 -10.80 0.58
C TYR A 254 5.15 -9.87 0.68
N LEU A 255 5.13 -8.83 -0.15
CA LEU A 255 4.02 -7.92 -0.32
C LEU A 255 3.18 -8.38 -1.51
N PHE A 256 1.89 -8.53 -1.30
CA PHE A 256 0.92 -8.81 -2.34
C PHE A 256 0.42 -7.51 -2.95
N THR A 257 -0.02 -7.58 -4.21
CA THR A 257 -0.53 -6.41 -4.97
C THR A 257 -1.76 -5.76 -4.35
N ASN A 258 -2.47 -6.45 -3.45
CA ASN A 258 -3.60 -5.91 -2.69
C ASN A 258 -3.17 -5.18 -1.40
N GLY A 259 -1.87 -4.92 -1.19
CA GLY A 259 -1.34 -4.22 -0.01
C GLY A 259 -1.10 -5.11 1.21
N ILE A 260 -1.49 -6.38 1.18
CA ILE A 260 -1.23 -7.32 2.28
C ILE A 260 0.24 -7.74 2.22
N GLY A 261 0.96 -7.65 3.34
CA GLY A 261 2.34 -8.12 3.48
C GLY A 261 2.45 -9.26 4.49
N LEU A 262 3.16 -10.33 4.13
CA LEU A 262 3.62 -11.35 5.06
C LEU A 262 5.09 -11.14 5.36
N ASN A 263 5.47 -11.15 6.63
CA ASN A 263 6.84 -10.90 7.04
C ASN A 263 7.34 -11.91 8.06
N LEU A 264 8.63 -12.21 7.95
CA LEU A 264 9.44 -12.88 8.95
C LEU A 264 10.40 -11.84 9.51
N GLU A 265 10.37 -11.67 10.82
CA GLU A 265 11.04 -10.59 11.53
C GLU A 265 11.96 -11.15 12.62
N TYR A 266 13.16 -10.61 12.70
CA TYR A 266 14.09 -10.83 13.80
C TYR A 266 14.47 -9.48 14.39
N ASP A 267 14.28 -9.31 15.70
CA ASP A 267 14.79 -8.14 16.42
C ASP A 267 15.73 -8.53 17.55
N HIS A 268 16.65 -7.61 17.83
CA HIS A 268 17.51 -7.63 19.00
C HIS A 268 17.34 -6.33 19.80
N LEU A 269 16.90 -6.49 21.04
CA LEU A 269 16.88 -5.45 22.05
C LEU A 269 18.15 -5.59 22.91
N PHE A 270 18.95 -4.54 22.96
CA PHE A 270 20.21 -4.55 23.72
C PHE A 270 19.95 -4.43 25.23
N SER A 271 20.79 -5.08 26.02
CA SER A 271 20.74 -4.95 27.48
C SER A 271 21.35 -3.64 27.97
N ASN A 272 20.94 -3.21 29.15
CA ASN A 272 21.61 -2.16 29.93
C ASN A 272 21.49 -2.48 31.44
N SER A 273 21.86 -1.55 32.32
CA SER A 273 21.84 -1.76 33.78
C SER A 273 20.46 -2.12 34.38
N LYS A 274 19.36 -1.88 33.64
CA LYS A 274 17.98 -2.10 34.09
C LYS A 274 17.17 -3.02 33.15
N VAL A 275 17.65 -3.25 31.93
CA VAL A 275 16.93 -3.96 30.87
C VAL A 275 17.72 -5.20 30.45
N LEU A 276 17.03 -6.34 30.40
CA LEU A 276 17.59 -7.58 29.85
C LEU A 276 17.62 -7.50 28.33
N SER A 277 18.60 -8.15 27.71
CA SER A 277 18.60 -8.31 26.26
C SER A 277 17.43 -9.20 25.85
N VAL A 278 16.82 -8.93 24.71
CA VAL A 278 15.74 -9.76 24.16
C VAL A 278 16.03 -10.02 22.70
N ASN A 279 15.97 -11.28 22.29
CA ASN A 279 15.94 -11.66 20.89
C ASN A 279 14.52 -12.08 20.55
N THR A 280 13.91 -11.53 19.50
CA THR A 280 12.60 -11.95 19.03
C THR A 280 12.70 -12.53 17.63
N PHE A 281 11.91 -13.55 17.36
CA PHE A 281 11.72 -14.14 16.04
C PHE A 281 10.23 -14.31 15.82
N GLN A 282 9.69 -13.58 14.84
CA GLN A 282 8.25 -13.40 14.67
C GLN A 282 7.83 -13.54 13.23
N VAL A 283 6.61 -14.02 13.02
CA VAL A 283 5.91 -13.96 11.75
C VAL A 283 4.82 -12.91 11.89
N GLY A 284 4.61 -12.11 10.85
CA GLY A 284 3.60 -11.08 10.87
C GLY A 284 2.78 -11.00 9.59
N ILE A 285 1.68 -10.27 9.76
CA ILE A 285 0.81 -9.82 8.68
C ILE A 285 0.77 -8.30 8.78
N SER A 286 0.84 -7.63 7.64
CA SER A 286 0.76 -6.17 7.53
C SER A 286 -0.15 -5.76 6.38
N TYR A 287 -0.62 -4.53 6.43
CA TYR A 287 -1.40 -3.90 5.38
C TYR A 287 -0.86 -2.50 5.13
N ILE A 288 -0.65 -2.15 3.86
CA ILE A 288 -0.25 -0.82 3.41
C ILE A 288 -1.48 -0.14 2.81
N PHE A 289 -1.71 1.11 3.23
CA PHE A 289 -2.78 1.99 2.78
C PHE A 289 -2.34 2.89 1.63
#